data_AF-A0A366RQS1-F1
#
_entry.id   AF-A0A366RQS1-F1
#
_cell.length_a   1.000
_cell.length_b   1.000
_cell.length_c   1.000
_cell.angle_alpha   90.00
_cell.angle_beta   90.00
_cell.angle_gamma   90.00
#
_symmetry.space_group_name_H-M   'P 1'
#
loop_
_entity.id
_entity.type
_entity.pdbx_description
1 polymer ?
#
loop_
_entity_poly.entity_id
_entity_poly.type
_entity_poly.pdbx_seq_one_letter_code
_entity_poly.pdbx_strand_id
1 'polypeptide(L)'
;MTLFLIKHARFYTYIYPTLPIISSAYFNQESFTNSSPQHDALDHVPCHLLSAIYGLSIPFSRNDDHLSVVDMYNPLPHEAVWRICYQALQEELYRPRLSVIQAGLLYLHKTTHAEAHATVSDVSKCSWLGSLVGIAHSLGLHLETRMCAIPTEEKQIRRRLWWALYIEDKWLSLLMGRPSYISDSEWDLGELDDGDFSIPASIPLTNLSHADLTRPFRDMSRLSVIAGNVQASFYSLKSSQRLSEDLLSSVQTAQPLFEELNTWRTSVTAIESPWLASNNGILSNSGKYPSTVFIAHATLVTYVWRALLRPIVPSADPPLIIDDQLDGGLVSMELPSLNAQDLWDLPDLTELEPSLENTTDGSAAHDGIVQNLHQSSFIWATSLASLVEHLPPARFHEFWYSWSNICFAVISSLDMVILVQSPTVEAAVKAKRLLKPGVMS
;
A
#
# COMPACT_ATOMS: atom_id res chain seq x y z
N MET A 1 -11.15 8.34 31.51
CA MET A 1 -10.35 7.18 31.93
C MET A 1 -10.79 5.88 31.24
N THR A 2 -12.06 5.46 31.30
CA THR A 2 -12.53 4.28 30.53
C THR A 2 -12.40 4.45 29.01
N LEU A 3 -12.74 5.64 28.50
CA LEU A 3 -12.52 6.02 27.09
C LEU A 3 -11.05 5.97 26.65
N PHE A 4 -10.10 6.07 27.57
CA PHE A 4 -8.66 6.03 27.27
C PHE A 4 -8.21 4.61 26.93
N LEU A 5 -8.48 3.66 27.84
CA LEU A 5 -8.08 2.26 27.67
C LEU A 5 -8.69 1.67 26.40
N ILE A 6 -9.97 2.01 26.14
CA ILE A 6 -10.68 1.54 24.96
C ILE A 6 -10.01 2.10 23.70
N LYS A 7 -9.75 3.41 23.60
CA LYS A 7 -9.09 3.98 22.41
C LYS A 7 -7.68 3.42 22.18
N HIS A 8 -6.90 3.30 23.25
CA HIS A 8 -5.56 2.73 23.19
C HIS A 8 -5.57 1.26 22.74
N ALA A 9 -6.46 0.43 23.30
CA ALA A 9 -6.64 -0.94 22.85
C ALA A 9 -6.99 -1.01 21.36
N ARG A 10 -7.90 -0.16 20.87
CA ARG A 10 -8.29 -0.14 19.45
C ARG A 10 -7.12 0.21 18.52
N PHE A 11 -6.21 1.09 18.95
CA PHE A 11 -4.97 1.34 18.21
C PHE A 11 -4.17 0.05 17.99
N TYR A 12 -3.94 -0.70 19.08
CA TYR A 12 -3.17 -1.94 19.03
C TYR A 12 -3.89 -3.08 18.32
N THR A 13 -5.23 -3.09 18.29
CA THR A 13 -6.01 -4.07 17.53
C THR A 13 -5.97 -3.81 16.02
N TYR A 14 -6.18 -2.56 15.59
CA TYR A 14 -6.50 -2.27 14.19
C TYR A 14 -5.37 -1.58 13.42
N ILE A 15 -4.58 -0.72 14.08
CA ILE A 15 -3.55 0.10 13.42
C ILE A 15 -2.17 -0.53 13.57
N TYR A 16 -1.78 -0.85 14.81
CA TYR A 16 -0.44 -1.36 15.14
C TYR A 16 0.02 -2.58 14.30
N PRO A 17 -0.83 -3.59 13.97
CA PRO A 17 -0.37 -4.74 13.19
C PRO A 17 0.14 -4.38 11.79
N THR A 18 -0.40 -3.29 11.22
CA THR A 18 -0.03 -2.82 9.89
C THR A 18 0.90 -1.62 9.93
N LEU A 19 0.96 -0.87 11.03
CA LEU A 19 1.87 0.26 11.24
C LEU A 19 2.47 0.26 12.67
N PRO A 20 3.39 -0.67 12.99
CA PRO A 20 3.97 -0.87 14.32
C PRO A 20 5.08 0.16 14.65
N ILE A 21 4.78 1.44 14.51
CA ILE A 21 5.75 2.53 14.69
C ILE A 21 5.75 3.09 16.11
N ILE A 22 5.08 2.46 17.07
CA ILE A 22 5.10 2.90 18.48
C ILE A 22 6.20 2.13 19.22
N SER A 23 6.93 2.83 20.08
CA SER A 23 7.94 2.23 20.97
C SER A 23 7.27 1.64 22.21
N SER A 24 7.80 0.52 22.69
CA SER A 24 7.36 -0.11 23.94
C SER A 24 7.55 0.77 25.16
N ALA A 25 8.53 1.67 25.16
CA ALA A 25 8.82 2.59 26.25
C ALA A 25 7.65 3.53 26.58
N TYR A 26 6.72 3.75 25.65
CA TYR A 26 5.53 4.56 25.90
C TYR A 26 4.40 3.81 26.59
N PHE A 27 4.37 2.48 26.54
CA PHE A 27 3.22 1.74 27.04
C PHE A 27 3.67 0.43 27.68
N ASN A 28 3.74 0.44 29.02
CA ASN A 28 4.06 -0.74 29.81
C ASN A 28 2.85 -1.68 29.90
N GLN A 29 3.10 -2.95 30.22
CA GLN A 29 2.06 -3.99 30.37
C GLN A 29 0.94 -3.56 31.35
N GLU A 30 1.29 -2.81 32.39
CA GLU A 30 0.37 -2.27 33.39
C GLU A 30 -0.65 -1.27 32.83
N SER A 31 -0.33 -0.60 31.71
CA SER A 31 -1.23 0.33 31.02
C SER A 31 -2.41 -0.39 30.34
N PHE A 32 -2.29 -1.70 30.08
CA PHE A 32 -3.34 -2.52 29.47
C PHE A 32 -4.19 -3.29 30.48
N THR A 33 -3.64 -3.62 31.66
CA THR A 33 -4.31 -4.44 32.68
C THR A 33 -5.08 -3.61 33.71
N ASN A 34 -4.68 -2.36 33.94
CA ASN A 34 -5.33 -1.50 34.91
C ASN A 34 -6.53 -0.80 34.29
N SER A 35 -7.75 -1.14 34.75
CA SER A 35 -9.02 -0.47 34.39
C SER A 35 -9.03 1.04 34.70
N SER A 36 -8.03 1.52 35.43
CA SER A 36 -7.78 2.92 35.78
C SER A 36 -6.28 3.24 35.70
N PRO A 37 -5.75 3.68 34.53
CA PRO A 37 -4.44 4.29 34.51
C PRO A 37 -4.48 5.54 35.39
N GLN A 38 -3.54 5.65 36.33
CA GLN A 38 -3.36 6.85 37.13
C GLN A 38 -3.12 8.04 36.18
N HIS A 39 -3.59 9.24 36.55
CA HIS A 39 -3.49 10.44 35.70
C HIS A 39 -2.05 10.71 35.22
N ASP A 40 -1.05 10.35 36.03
CA ASP A 40 0.37 10.57 35.78
C ASP A 40 1.00 9.54 34.83
N ALA A 41 0.30 8.46 34.50
CA ALA A 41 0.84 7.35 33.69
C ALA A 41 1.09 7.73 32.22
N LEU A 42 0.64 8.91 31.77
CA LEU A 42 0.75 9.36 30.38
C LEU A 42 1.56 10.65 30.23
N ASP A 43 2.03 11.22 31.34
CA ASP A 43 2.78 12.49 31.33
C ASP A 43 4.10 12.36 30.56
N HIS A 44 4.62 11.14 30.42
CA HIS A 44 5.82 10.86 29.64
C HIS A 44 5.55 10.71 28.13
N VAL A 45 4.29 10.60 27.69
CA VAL A 45 3.93 10.48 26.26
C VAL A 45 3.70 11.88 25.68
N PRO A 46 4.44 12.26 24.61
CA PRO A 46 4.27 13.58 24.02
C PRO A 46 2.86 13.82 23.48
N CYS A 47 2.34 15.05 23.66
CA CYS A 47 0.96 15.41 23.30
C CYS A 47 0.65 15.17 21.82
N HIS A 48 1.56 15.51 20.90
CA HIS A 48 1.40 15.27 19.46
C HIS A 48 1.24 13.78 19.14
N LEU A 49 2.00 12.92 19.81
CA LEU A 49 1.92 11.48 19.62
C LEU A 49 0.62 10.90 20.19
N LEU A 50 0.26 11.31 21.41
CA LEU A 50 -0.96 10.84 22.06
C LEU A 50 -2.23 11.23 21.28
N SER A 51 -2.28 12.48 20.82
CA SER A 51 -3.38 12.98 20.00
C SER A 51 -3.45 12.27 18.64
N ALA A 52 -2.33 11.93 18.01
CA ALA A 52 -2.32 11.17 16.76
C ALA A 52 -2.84 9.73 16.94
N ILE A 53 -2.41 9.04 18.01
CA ILE A 53 -2.89 7.69 18.37
C ILE A 53 -4.41 7.69 18.57
N TYR A 54 -4.95 8.66 19.31
CA TYR A 54 -6.40 8.77 19.49
C TYR A 54 -7.13 9.19 18.23
N GLY A 55 -6.56 10.12 17.45
CA GLY A 55 -7.13 10.58 16.19
C GLY A 55 -7.42 9.40 15.27
N LEU A 56 -6.46 8.50 15.09
CA LEU A 56 -6.64 7.29 14.27
C LEU A 56 -7.55 6.25 14.90
N SER A 57 -7.65 6.20 16.23
CA SER A 57 -8.43 5.18 16.92
C SER A 57 -9.91 5.54 17.03
N ILE A 58 -10.27 6.82 16.93
CA ILE A 58 -11.66 7.30 17.06
C ILE A 58 -12.61 6.64 16.05
N PRO A 59 -12.30 6.53 14.74
CA PRO A 59 -13.19 5.87 13.78
C PRO A 59 -13.55 4.41 14.13
N PHE A 60 -12.67 3.71 14.85
CA PHE A 60 -12.88 2.34 15.29
C PHE A 60 -13.72 2.22 16.56
N SER A 61 -14.22 3.33 17.10
CA SER A 61 -15.14 3.34 18.24
C SER A 61 -16.46 2.62 17.96
N ARG A 62 -16.90 2.64 16.70
CA ARG A 62 -18.13 1.98 16.25
C ARG A 62 -18.08 0.47 16.36
N ASN A 63 -16.88 -0.11 16.43
CA ASN A 63 -16.66 -1.55 16.54
C ASN A 63 -16.67 -2.02 18.00
N ASP A 64 -16.98 -1.14 18.95
CA ASP A 64 -17.10 -1.43 20.38
C ASP A 64 -18.52 -1.13 20.85
N ASP A 65 -19.16 -2.09 21.51
CA ASP A 65 -20.55 -1.97 21.96
C ASP A 65 -20.76 -0.78 22.90
N HIS A 66 -19.78 -0.47 23.75
CA HIS A 66 -19.88 0.62 24.71
C HIS A 66 -19.54 1.96 24.06
N LEU A 67 -18.47 2.02 23.25
CA LEU A 67 -17.99 3.25 22.66
C LEU A 67 -18.89 3.73 21.51
N SER A 68 -19.52 2.82 20.77
CA SER A 68 -20.52 3.14 19.75
C SER A 68 -21.74 3.85 20.34
N VAL A 69 -22.21 3.40 21.51
CA VAL A 69 -23.30 4.06 22.25
C VAL A 69 -22.87 5.44 22.74
N VAL A 70 -21.66 5.57 23.29
CA VAL A 70 -21.13 6.86 23.74
C VAL A 70 -21.01 7.84 22.57
N ASP A 71 -20.46 7.41 21.43
CA ASP A 71 -20.30 8.24 20.23
C ASP A 71 -21.65 8.68 19.65
N MET A 72 -22.70 7.84 19.75
CA MET A 72 -24.05 8.18 19.30
C MET A 72 -24.67 9.34 20.11
N TYR A 73 -24.47 9.37 21.43
CA TYR A 73 -25.06 10.40 22.30
C TYR A 73 -24.14 11.61 22.52
N ASN A 74 -22.83 11.41 22.46
CA ASN A 74 -21.83 12.46 22.65
C ASN A 74 -20.69 12.23 21.63
N PRO A 75 -20.79 12.82 20.43
CA PRO A 75 -19.85 12.54 19.35
C PRO A 75 -18.43 12.87 19.79
N LEU A 76 -17.52 11.91 19.59
CA LEU A 76 -16.13 12.10 19.97
C LEU A 76 -15.53 13.26 19.14
N PRO A 77 -14.78 14.20 19.75
CA PRO A 77 -14.34 15.42 19.08
C PRO A 77 -13.16 15.16 18.13
N HIS A 78 -13.40 14.40 17.05
CA HIS A 78 -12.40 13.90 16.11
C HIS A 78 -11.57 15.03 15.48
N GLU A 79 -12.24 16.08 14.99
CA GLU A 79 -11.57 17.22 14.37
C GLU A 79 -10.74 18.02 15.38
N ALA A 80 -11.23 18.19 16.60
CA ALA A 80 -10.50 18.91 17.64
C ALA A 80 -9.23 18.17 18.06
N VAL A 81 -9.28 16.84 18.16
CA VAL A 81 -8.09 16.00 18.45
C VAL A 81 -7.04 16.18 17.35
N TRP A 82 -7.45 16.16 16.09
CA TRP A 82 -6.52 16.38 14.98
C TRP A 82 -5.98 17.81 14.92
N ARG A 83 -6.76 18.81 15.35
CA ARG A 83 -6.30 20.19 15.46
C ARG A 83 -5.22 20.34 16.52
N ILE A 84 -5.41 19.71 17.69
CA ILE A 84 -4.40 19.64 18.76
C ILE A 84 -3.14 18.95 18.24
N CYS A 85 -3.28 17.81 17.57
CA CYS A 85 -2.16 17.07 16.98
C CYS A 85 -1.36 17.95 16.01
N TYR A 86 -2.05 18.62 15.08
CA TYR A 86 -1.41 19.50 14.10
C TYR A 86 -0.68 20.67 14.79
N GLN A 87 -1.32 21.36 15.73
CA GLN A 87 -0.71 22.49 16.45
C GLN A 87 0.56 22.05 17.20
N ALA A 88 0.49 20.96 17.95
CA ALA A 88 1.63 20.41 18.68
C ALA A 88 2.76 19.96 17.73
N LEU A 89 2.41 19.35 16.59
CA LEU A 89 3.39 18.98 15.56
C LEU A 89 4.10 20.20 14.97
N GLN A 90 3.35 21.27 14.63
CA GLN A 90 3.93 22.50 14.08
C GLN A 90 4.93 23.15 15.05
N GLU A 91 4.65 23.09 16.35
CA GLU A 91 5.56 23.58 17.40
C GLU A 91 6.81 22.73 17.59
N GLU A 92 6.78 21.45 17.19
CA GLU A 92 7.91 20.52 17.38
C GLU A 92 8.66 20.22 16.06
N LEU A 93 8.20 20.74 14.92
CA LEU A 93 8.79 20.50 13.59
C LEU A 93 10.27 20.93 13.49
N TYR A 94 10.68 21.95 14.27
CA TYR A 94 12.07 22.41 14.33
C TYR A 94 12.92 21.68 15.40
N ARG A 95 12.33 20.73 16.14
CA ARG A 95 13.02 19.89 17.13
C ARG A 95 12.97 18.43 16.67
N PRO A 96 13.95 17.96 15.88
CA PRO A 96 13.94 16.60 15.36
C PRO A 96 13.94 15.59 16.52
N ARG A 97 12.85 14.84 16.64
CA ARG A 97 12.63 13.77 17.63
C ARG A 97 11.91 12.61 16.97
N LEU A 98 12.17 11.38 17.43
CA LEU A 98 11.49 10.19 16.92
C LEU A 98 9.96 10.28 17.10
N SER A 99 9.49 10.88 18.19
CA SER A 99 8.06 11.09 18.46
C SER A 99 7.36 12.02 17.46
N VAL A 100 8.09 12.98 16.89
CA VAL A 100 7.56 13.87 15.85
C VAL A 100 7.32 13.09 14.56
N ILE A 101 8.25 12.21 14.17
CA ILE A 101 8.07 11.34 13.00
C ILE A 101 6.95 10.33 13.24
N GLN A 102 6.89 9.70 14.41
CA GLN A 102 5.80 8.79 14.79
C GLN A 102 4.44 9.48 14.64
N ALA A 103 4.25 10.60 15.31
CA ALA A 103 3.00 11.35 15.26
C ALA A 103 2.71 11.89 13.84
N GLY A 104 3.74 12.33 13.12
CA GLY A 104 3.62 12.85 11.76
C GLY A 104 3.18 11.80 10.75
N LEU A 105 3.71 10.57 10.84
CA LEU A 105 3.27 9.42 10.05
C LEU A 105 1.82 9.05 10.37
N LEU A 106 1.45 9.00 11.66
CA LEU A 106 0.06 8.75 12.04
C LEU A 106 -0.87 9.88 11.54
N TYR A 107 -0.43 11.14 11.58
CA TYR A 107 -1.17 12.30 11.09
C TYR A 107 -1.38 12.26 9.57
N LEU A 108 -0.43 11.69 8.81
CA LEU A 108 -0.56 11.51 7.35
C LEU A 108 -1.84 10.72 6.98
N HIS A 109 -2.27 9.81 7.86
CA HIS A 109 -3.46 8.97 7.69
C HIS A 109 -4.74 9.55 8.27
N LYS A 110 -4.73 10.81 8.70
CA LYS A 110 -5.93 11.50 9.16
C LYS A 110 -7.04 11.41 8.10
N THR A 111 -8.20 10.90 8.50
CA THR A 111 -9.40 10.92 7.67
C THR A 111 -10.10 12.28 7.81
N THR A 112 -10.20 13.02 6.71
CA THR A 112 -11.00 14.25 6.64
C THR A 112 -12.43 13.89 6.25
N HIS A 113 -13.41 14.27 7.07
CA HIS A 113 -14.82 14.10 6.72
C HIS A 113 -15.18 14.98 5.51
N ALA A 114 -15.28 14.34 4.35
CA ALA A 114 -16.13 14.59 3.17
C ALA A 114 -16.32 15.99 2.54
N GLU A 115 -15.82 17.11 3.08
CA GLU A 115 -16.15 18.44 2.53
C GLU A 115 -14.99 19.17 1.84
N ALA A 116 -13.75 18.66 1.92
CA ALA A 116 -12.61 19.25 1.22
C ALA A 116 -12.34 18.51 -0.09
N HIS A 117 -12.41 19.24 -1.21
CA HIS A 117 -12.11 18.76 -2.56
C HIS A 117 -10.92 17.79 -2.60
N ALA A 118 -11.14 16.58 -3.15
CA ALA A 118 -10.19 15.46 -3.14
C ALA A 118 -8.79 15.82 -3.68
N THR A 119 -8.66 16.83 -4.52
CA THR A 119 -7.38 17.25 -5.12
C THR A 119 -6.50 18.12 -4.21
N VAL A 120 -7.07 18.82 -3.23
CA VAL A 120 -6.30 19.69 -2.30
C VAL A 120 -5.70 18.88 -1.16
N SER A 121 -6.41 17.84 -0.71
CA SER A 121 -5.91 16.95 0.34
C SER A 121 -4.63 16.23 -0.09
N ASP A 122 -4.53 15.88 -1.37
CA ASP A 122 -3.41 15.16 -1.95
C ASP A 122 -2.10 15.95 -1.97
N VAL A 123 -2.16 17.24 -2.34
CA VAL A 123 -0.98 18.14 -2.31
C VAL A 123 -0.49 18.33 -0.87
N SER A 124 -1.41 18.48 0.09
CA SER A 124 -1.03 18.68 1.49
C SER A 124 -0.31 17.48 2.11
N LYS A 125 -0.72 16.25 1.73
CA LYS A 125 -0.07 15.00 2.16
C LYS A 125 1.36 14.89 1.62
N CYS A 126 1.58 15.20 0.34
CA CYS A 126 2.92 15.13 -0.24
C CYS A 126 3.89 16.12 0.41
N SER A 127 3.47 17.37 0.64
CA SER A 127 4.32 18.36 1.30
C SER A 127 4.62 17.98 2.75
N TRP A 128 3.63 17.40 3.44
CA TRP A 128 3.80 16.86 4.79
C TRP A 128 4.83 15.72 4.81
N LEU A 129 4.68 14.73 3.92
CA LEU A 129 5.62 13.62 3.82
C LEU A 129 7.05 14.10 3.52
N GLY A 130 7.23 15.01 2.56
CA GLY A 130 8.55 15.57 2.24
C GLY A 130 9.20 16.25 3.46
N SER A 131 8.40 16.91 4.30
CA SER A 131 8.88 17.49 5.57
C SER A 131 9.34 16.41 6.54
N LEU A 132 8.58 15.31 6.67
CA LEU A 132 8.96 14.17 7.52
C LEU A 132 10.23 13.48 7.04
N VAL A 133 10.40 13.31 5.71
CA VAL A 133 11.63 12.77 5.11
C VAL A 133 12.82 13.66 5.45
N GLY A 134 12.69 14.99 5.36
CA GLY A 134 13.73 15.93 5.78
C GLY A 134 14.11 15.81 7.26
N ILE A 135 13.13 15.66 8.15
CA ILE A 135 13.36 15.43 9.60
C ILE A 135 14.04 14.07 9.81
N ALA A 136 13.64 13.03 9.08
CA ALA A 136 14.21 11.69 9.17
C ALA A 136 15.69 11.66 8.72
N HIS A 137 16.03 12.37 7.65
CA HIS A 137 17.42 12.55 7.24
C HIS A 137 18.22 13.29 8.32
N SER A 138 17.66 14.35 8.89
CA SER A 138 18.30 15.11 9.98
C SER A 138 18.56 14.27 11.25
N LEU A 139 17.72 13.25 11.50
CA LEU A 139 17.88 12.30 12.61
C LEU A 139 18.78 11.10 12.28
N GLY A 140 19.25 10.99 11.03
CA GLY A 140 20.04 9.85 10.57
C GLY A 140 19.24 8.56 10.49
N LEU A 141 17.93 8.61 10.22
CA LEU A 141 17.10 7.40 10.10
C LEU A 141 17.39 6.57 8.85
N HIS A 142 17.98 7.20 7.83
CA HIS A 142 18.44 6.58 6.58
C HIS A 142 19.75 5.77 6.74
N LEU A 143 20.33 5.76 7.95
CA LEU A 143 21.59 5.10 8.26
C LEU A 143 21.37 3.84 9.10
N GLU A 144 22.15 2.80 8.84
CA GLU A 144 22.14 1.55 9.58
C GLU A 144 22.69 1.77 10.99
N THR A 145 21.86 1.49 12.00
CA THR A 145 22.19 1.75 13.41
C THR A 145 22.51 0.50 14.21
N ARG A 146 22.47 -0.70 13.61
CA ARG A 146 22.76 -1.98 14.29
C ARG A 146 24.11 -1.96 15.02
N MET A 147 25.14 -1.37 14.43
CA MET A 147 26.50 -1.27 15.02
C MET A 147 26.70 -0.04 15.92
N CYS A 148 25.76 0.90 15.94
CA CYS A 148 25.87 2.11 16.76
C CYS A 148 25.74 1.82 18.26
N ALA A 149 26.39 2.62 19.10
CA ALA A 149 26.30 2.52 20.56
C ALA A 149 25.04 3.20 21.12
N ILE A 150 23.86 2.83 20.60
CA ILE A 150 22.55 3.30 21.07
C ILE A 150 21.72 2.13 21.63
N PRO A 151 20.70 2.37 22.48
CA PRO A 151 19.87 1.31 23.03
C PRO A 151 19.18 0.48 21.94
N THR A 152 19.06 -0.84 22.14
CA THR A 152 18.44 -1.76 21.17
C THR A 152 17.03 -1.32 20.77
N GLU A 153 16.20 -0.92 21.74
CA GLU A 153 14.85 -0.41 21.47
C GLU A 153 14.87 0.81 20.54
N GLU A 154 15.85 1.71 20.73
CA GLU A 154 16.00 2.89 19.87
C GLU A 154 16.41 2.50 18.44
N LYS A 155 17.31 1.52 18.28
CA LYS A 155 17.67 0.98 16.95
C LYS A 155 16.46 0.43 16.22
N GLN A 156 15.68 -0.39 16.92
CA GLN A 156 14.49 -1.04 16.37
C GLN A 156 13.48 0.01 15.90
N ILE A 157 13.15 1.01 16.74
CA ILE A 157 12.18 2.03 16.34
C ILE A 157 12.69 2.90 15.19
N ARG A 158 13.99 3.24 15.15
CA ARG A 158 14.59 3.98 14.04
C ARG A 158 14.42 3.25 12.70
N ARG A 159 14.69 1.94 12.68
CA ARG A 159 14.48 1.08 11.49
C ARG A 159 13.01 1.01 11.08
N ARG A 160 12.09 0.79 12.04
CA ARG A 160 10.65 0.77 11.75
C ARG A 160 10.14 2.10 11.20
N LEU A 161 10.64 3.23 11.72
CA LEU A 161 10.25 4.56 11.24
C LEU A 161 10.77 4.86 9.84
N TRP A 162 12.01 4.46 9.54
CA TRP A 162 12.55 4.59 8.19
C TRP A 162 11.70 3.81 7.17
N TRP A 163 11.44 2.53 7.45
CA TRP A 163 10.62 1.70 6.57
C TRP A 163 9.18 2.19 6.46
N ALA A 164 8.59 2.74 7.53
CA ALA A 164 7.26 3.35 7.45
C ALA A 164 7.26 4.58 6.53
N LEU A 165 8.28 5.44 6.59
CA LEU A 165 8.43 6.57 5.66
C LEU A 165 8.65 6.09 4.22
N TYR A 166 9.45 5.04 4.03
CA TYR A 166 9.72 4.45 2.73
C TYR A 166 8.44 3.89 2.09
N ILE A 167 7.64 3.15 2.86
CA ILE A 167 6.31 2.66 2.42
C ILE A 167 5.48 3.87 1.96
N GLU A 168 5.26 4.86 2.82
CA GLU A 168 4.42 6.01 2.49
C GLU A 168 4.91 6.77 1.25
N ASP A 169 6.23 6.95 1.10
CA ASP A 169 6.81 7.62 -0.06
C ASP A 169 6.60 6.86 -1.36
N LYS A 170 6.91 5.56 -1.41
CA LYS A 170 6.75 4.79 -2.66
C LYS A 170 5.28 4.64 -3.05
N TRP A 171 4.38 4.42 -2.10
CA TRP A 171 2.95 4.29 -2.39
C TRP A 171 2.31 5.61 -2.81
N LEU A 172 2.59 6.72 -2.12
CA LEU A 172 2.06 8.02 -2.53
C LEU A 172 2.66 8.49 -3.85
N SER A 173 3.96 8.25 -4.09
CA SER A 173 4.61 8.53 -5.37
C SER A 173 3.92 7.82 -6.53
N LEU A 174 3.71 6.50 -6.41
CA LEU A 174 3.07 5.70 -7.45
C LEU A 174 1.59 6.09 -7.64
N LEU A 175 0.82 6.16 -6.55
CA LEU A 175 -0.62 6.38 -6.59
C LEU A 175 -1.02 7.79 -7.05
N MET A 176 -0.14 8.78 -6.83
CA MET A 176 -0.39 10.17 -7.19
C MET A 176 0.37 10.64 -8.43
N GLY A 177 1.17 9.75 -9.05
CA GLY A 177 1.98 10.07 -10.22
C GLY A 177 3.03 11.16 -9.95
N ARG A 178 3.66 11.12 -8.77
CA ARG A 178 4.67 12.10 -8.34
C ARG A 178 6.04 11.45 -8.19
N PRO A 179 7.16 12.20 -8.28
CA PRO A 179 8.47 11.68 -7.89
C PRO A 179 8.51 11.30 -6.41
N SER A 180 9.22 10.22 -6.10
CA SER A 180 9.53 9.79 -4.73
C SER A 180 10.57 10.74 -4.11
N TYR A 181 10.42 11.03 -2.81
CA TYR A 181 11.37 11.84 -2.06
C TYR A 181 12.62 11.07 -1.66
N ILE A 182 12.51 9.76 -1.46
CA ILE A 182 13.60 8.88 -1.02
C ILE A 182 14.22 8.21 -2.24
N SER A 183 15.45 8.59 -2.54
CA SER A 183 16.28 7.93 -3.54
C SER A 183 16.84 6.62 -3.00
N ASP A 184 16.83 5.55 -3.80
CA ASP A 184 17.32 4.24 -3.38
C ASP A 184 18.85 4.19 -3.20
N SER A 185 19.56 5.23 -3.65
CA SER A 185 21.00 5.42 -3.48
C SER A 185 21.42 6.05 -2.14
N GLU A 186 20.48 6.63 -1.39
CA GLU A 186 20.79 7.54 -0.26
C GLU A 186 20.49 6.93 1.12
N TRP A 187 20.40 5.60 1.23
CA TRP A 187 20.18 4.89 2.50
C TRP A 187 20.80 3.50 2.47
N ASP A 188 21.07 2.90 3.63
CA ASP A 188 21.84 1.64 3.75
C ASP A 188 21.21 0.59 4.69
N LEU A 189 19.93 0.74 5.06
CA LEU A 189 19.25 -0.22 5.93
C LEU A 189 18.93 -1.53 5.21
N GLY A 190 19.18 -2.67 5.87
CA GLY A 190 18.68 -3.97 5.41
C GLY A 190 17.18 -4.15 5.61
N GLU A 191 16.63 -5.26 5.07
CA GLU A 191 15.24 -5.68 5.31
C GLU A 191 14.91 -5.78 6.81
N LEU A 192 13.64 -5.57 7.15
CA LEU A 192 13.14 -5.74 8.52
C LEU A 192 13.10 -7.21 8.91
N ASP A 193 13.65 -7.56 10.07
CA ASP A 193 13.60 -8.92 10.64
C ASP A 193 12.82 -8.95 11.96
N ASP A 194 12.62 -10.13 12.55
CA ASP A 194 11.91 -10.29 13.83
C ASP A 194 12.59 -9.52 14.99
N GLY A 195 13.91 -9.32 14.90
CA GLY A 195 14.69 -8.56 15.87
C GLY A 195 14.35 -7.06 15.87
N ASP A 196 13.75 -6.55 14.79
CA ASP A 196 13.30 -5.16 14.69
C ASP A 196 11.98 -4.88 15.43
N PHE A 197 11.35 -5.91 16.02
CA PHE A 197 10.02 -5.82 16.65
C PHE A 197 9.97 -6.34 18.09
N SER A 198 11.11 -6.48 18.78
CA SER A 198 11.10 -7.04 20.13
C SER A 198 10.40 -6.10 21.13
N ILE A 199 9.19 -6.48 21.55
CA ILE A 199 8.39 -5.82 22.59
C ILE A 199 8.13 -6.83 23.70
N PRO A 200 7.96 -6.40 24.98
CA PRO A 200 7.71 -7.32 26.08
C PRO A 200 6.51 -8.23 25.80
N ALA A 201 6.68 -9.51 26.11
CA ALA A 201 5.69 -10.55 25.95
C ALA A 201 4.29 -10.08 26.41
N SER A 202 3.30 -10.23 25.53
CA SER A 202 1.87 -9.98 25.75
C SER A 202 1.43 -8.51 25.86
N ILE A 203 1.21 -7.87 24.70
CA ILE A 203 0.04 -6.99 24.55
C ILE A 203 -1.18 -7.94 24.63
N PRO A 204 -1.96 -7.96 25.73
CA PRO A 204 -2.96 -8.99 26.00
C PRO A 204 -4.26 -8.71 25.22
N LEU A 205 -4.13 -8.46 23.92
CA LEU A 205 -5.24 -8.03 23.07
C LEU A 205 -5.53 -9.03 21.95
N THR A 206 -4.53 -9.82 21.56
CA THR A 206 -4.66 -10.83 20.50
C THR A 206 -3.96 -12.12 20.92
N ASN A 207 -4.52 -13.28 20.57
CA ASN A 207 -3.92 -14.60 20.82
C ASN A 207 -2.73 -14.92 19.90
N LEU A 208 -2.20 -13.93 19.17
CA LEU A 208 -1.16 -14.10 18.16
C LEU A 208 0.23 -13.84 18.73
N SER A 209 1.23 -14.53 18.16
CA SER A 209 2.62 -14.18 18.44
C SER A 209 2.92 -12.77 17.90
N HIS A 210 3.84 -12.04 18.55
CA HIS A 210 4.21 -10.71 18.08
C HIS A 210 4.82 -10.74 16.67
N ALA A 211 5.55 -11.82 16.34
CA ALA A 211 6.11 -12.04 15.02
C ALA A 211 5.02 -12.16 13.94
N ASP A 212 3.90 -12.82 14.25
CA ASP A 212 2.74 -12.90 13.35
C ASP A 212 1.99 -11.57 13.27
N LEU A 213 1.90 -10.84 14.39
CA LEU A 213 1.22 -9.55 14.46
C LEU A 213 1.89 -8.49 13.58
N THR A 214 3.21 -8.45 13.53
CA THR A 214 3.99 -7.44 12.77
C THR A 214 4.42 -7.92 11.39
N ARG A 215 4.17 -9.20 11.06
CA ARG A 215 4.43 -9.76 9.73
C ARG A 215 3.85 -8.91 8.58
N PRO A 216 2.60 -8.42 8.64
CA PRO A 216 2.02 -7.63 7.55
C PRO A 216 2.82 -6.37 7.22
N PHE A 217 3.43 -5.72 8.22
CA PHE A 217 4.25 -4.54 7.99
C PHE A 217 5.56 -4.86 7.26
N ARG A 218 6.20 -6.00 7.58
CA ARG A 218 7.40 -6.47 6.84
C ARG A 218 7.05 -6.86 5.40
N ASP A 219 5.93 -7.56 5.21
CA ASP A 219 5.48 -7.94 3.88
C ASP A 219 5.14 -6.69 3.06
N MET A 220 4.53 -5.67 3.68
CA MET A 220 4.28 -4.38 3.07
C MET A 220 5.57 -3.60 2.75
N SER A 221 6.60 -3.69 3.60
CA SER A 221 7.89 -3.04 3.33
C SER A 221 8.58 -3.65 2.10
N ARG A 222 8.59 -4.99 2.00
CA ARG A 222 9.06 -5.71 0.81
C ARG A 222 8.26 -5.37 -0.45
N LEU A 223 6.94 -5.29 -0.33
CA LEU A 223 6.06 -4.91 -1.44
C LEU A 223 6.31 -3.46 -1.91
N SER A 224 6.69 -2.57 -0.99
CA SER A 224 6.99 -1.16 -1.31
C SER A 224 8.29 -1.00 -2.10
N VAL A 225 9.24 -1.92 -1.98
CA VAL A 225 10.40 -1.99 -2.87
C VAL A 225 9.94 -2.25 -4.30
N ILE A 226 9.06 -3.24 -4.51
CA ILE A 226 8.46 -3.53 -5.82
C ILE A 226 7.65 -2.33 -6.32
N ALA A 227 6.91 -1.63 -5.45
CA ALA A 227 6.20 -0.41 -5.83
C ALA A 227 7.14 0.68 -6.37
N GLY A 228 8.32 0.85 -5.75
CA GLY A 228 9.39 1.72 -6.25
C GLY A 228 9.91 1.29 -7.62
N ASN A 229 10.15 -0.01 -7.82
CA ASN A 229 10.58 -0.57 -9.10
C ASN A 229 9.53 -0.34 -10.20
N VAL A 230 8.25 -0.59 -9.92
CA VAL A 230 7.13 -0.33 -10.85
C VAL A 230 7.07 1.16 -11.22
N GLN A 231 7.21 2.04 -10.23
CA GLN A 231 7.23 3.48 -10.47
C GLN A 231 8.40 3.87 -11.39
N ALA A 232 9.62 3.44 -11.08
CA ALA A 232 10.81 3.79 -11.86
C ALA A 232 10.74 3.24 -13.29
N SER A 233 10.26 2.00 -13.44
CA SER A 233 10.21 1.29 -14.72
C SER A 233 9.11 1.76 -15.67
N PHE A 234 7.93 2.17 -15.17
CA PHE A 234 6.78 2.48 -16.04
C PHE A 234 6.17 3.88 -15.87
N TYR A 235 6.40 4.52 -14.73
CA TYR A 235 5.69 5.73 -14.32
C TYR A 235 6.61 6.91 -14.02
N SER A 236 7.93 6.73 -14.10
CA SER A 236 8.86 7.85 -14.18
C SER A 236 8.60 8.62 -15.48
N LEU A 237 8.88 9.93 -15.47
CA LEU A 237 8.66 10.77 -16.65
C LEU A 237 9.37 10.22 -17.90
N LYS A 238 10.66 9.86 -17.74
CA LYS A 238 11.47 9.31 -18.84
C LYS A 238 10.97 7.95 -19.30
N SER A 239 10.71 7.02 -18.37
CA SER A 239 10.27 5.68 -18.72
C SER A 239 8.88 5.70 -19.37
N SER A 240 7.98 6.55 -18.88
CA SER A 240 6.64 6.71 -19.44
C SER A 240 6.67 7.23 -20.88
N GLN A 241 7.61 8.11 -21.22
CA GLN A 241 7.79 8.62 -22.59
C GLN A 241 8.44 7.58 -23.49
N ARG A 242 9.48 6.90 -23.02
CA ARG A 242 10.16 5.87 -23.81
C ARG A 242 9.23 4.70 -24.15
N LEU A 243 8.43 4.27 -23.18
CA LEU A 243 7.57 3.10 -23.30
C LEU A 243 6.18 3.41 -23.87
N SER A 244 5.84 4.67 -24.18
CA SER A 244 4.49 5.01 -24.65
C SER A 244 4.13 4.36 -25.98
N GLU A 245 5.13 4.14 -26.85
CA GLU A 245 4.94 3.61 -28.21
C GLU A 245 5.60 2.24 -28.42
N ASP A 246 6.49 1.84 -27.53
CA ASP A 246 7.22 0.58 -27.65
C ASP A 246 6.59 -0.52 -26.79
N LEU A 247 5.69 -1.28 -27.42
CA LEU A 247 5.04 -2.44 -26.80
C LEU A 247 6.06 -3.52 -26.40
N LEU A 248 7.08 -3.76 -27.21
CA LEU A 248 8.05 -4.84 -26.95
C LEU A 248 8.92 -4.51 -25.75
N SER A 249 9.47 -3.29 -25.68
CA SER A 249 10.20 -2.82 -24.50
C SER A 249 9.31 -2.82 -23.25
N SER A 250 8.01 -2.53 -23.40
CA SER A 250 7.06 -2.58 -22.28
C SER A 250 6.88 -4.00 -21.74
N VAL A 251 6.74 -5.00 -22.63
CA VAL A 251 6.63 -6.42 -22.25
C VAL A 251 7.92 -6.90 -21.58
N GLN A 252 9.09 -6.60 -22.15
CA GLN A 252 10.39 -6.95 -21.56
C GLN A 252 10.60 -6.34 -20.18
N THR A 253 10.13 -5.09 -19.98
CA THR A 253 10.20 -4.41 -18.68
C THR A 253 9.23 -5.00 -17.65
N ALA A 254 8.07 -5.52 -18.09
CA ALA A 254 7.06 -6.08 -17.19
C ALA A 254 7.42 -7.45 -16.64
N GLN A 255 8.14 -8.27 -17.41
CA GLN A 255 8.49 -9.64 -17.05
C GLN A 255 9.16 -9.77 -15.66
N PRO A 256 10.28 -9.07 -15.36
CA PRO A 256 10.90 -9.17 -14.04
C PRO A 256 9.99 -8.66 -12.91
N LEU A 257 9.12 -7.68 -13.19
CA LEU A 257 8.19 -7.14 -12.19
C LEU A 257 7.08 -8.14 -11.84
N PHE A 258 6.54 -8.87 -12.81
CA PHE A 258 5.60 -9.95 -12.53
C PHE A 258 6.25 -11.10 -11.75
N GLU A 259 7.50 -11.45 -12.05
CA GLU A 259 8.27 -12.45 -11.31
C GLU A 259 8.49 -12.01 -9.86
N GLU A 260 8.89 -10.75 -9.62
CA GLU A 260 9.02 -10.18 -8.28
C GLU A 260 7.68 -10.23 -7.52
N LEU A 261 6.57 -9.83 -8.16
CA LEU A 261 5.23 -9.83 -7.57
C LEU A 261 4.75 -11.25 -7.25
N ASN A 262 5.07 -12.25 -8.07
CA ASN A 262 4.73 -13.64 -7.84
C ASN A 262 5.59 -14.25 -6.71
N THR A 263 6.90 -13.96 -6.72
CA THR A 263 7.84 -14.37 -5.66
C THR A 263 7.44 -13.78 -4.31
N TRP A 264 7.06 -12.51 -4.29
CA TRP A 264 6.51 -11.90 -3.08
C TRP A 264 5.23 -12.62 -2.64
N ARG A 265 4.30 -12.87 -3.58
CA ARG A 265 3.01 -13.51 -3.27
C ARG A 265 3.15 -14.92 -2.70
N THR A 266 4.07 -15.72 -3.24
CA THR A 266 4.37 -17.08 -2.75
C THR A 266 5.05 -17.06 -1.38
N SER A 267 5.84 -16.03 -1.08
CA SER A 267 6.46 -15.85 0.24
C SER A 267 5.46 -15.50 1.36
N VAL A 268 4.31 -14.92 1.00
CA VAL A 268 3.22 -14.64 1.94
C VAL A 268 2.38 -15.90 2.16
N THR A 269 2.76 -16.71 3.17
CA THR A 269 1.97 -17.85 3.65
C THR A 269 0.71 -17.39 4.39
N ALA A 270 -0.29 -16.96 3.63
CA ALA A 270 -1.64 -16.84 4.15
C ALA A 270 -2.25 -18.25 4.20
N ILE A 271 -2.40 -18.78 5.43
CA ILE A 271 -2.86 -20.15 5.70
C ILE A 271 -4.27 -20.43 5.18
N GLU A 272 -5.04 -19.41 4.83
CA GLU A 272 -6.34 -19.56 4.19
C GLU A 272 -6.46 -18.52 3.09
N SER A 273 -6.92 -18.94 1.91
CA SER A 273 -7.45 -18.03 0.90
C SER A 273 -8.34 -17.00 1.61
N PRO A 274 -8.20 -15.68 1.37
CA PRO A 274 -8.88 -14.62 2.14
C PRO A 274 -10.42 -14.75 2.23
N TRP A 275 -10.99 -15.68 1.46
CA TRP A 275 -12.39 -15.90 1.16
C TRP A 275 -13.00 -17.14 1.83
N LEU A 276 -12.19 -18.06 2.37
CA LEU A 276 -12.70 -19.33 2.97
C LEU A 276 -13.17 -19.19 4.42
N ALA A 277 -13.34 -17.95 4.91
CA ALA A 277 -13.97 -17.72 6.20
C ALA A 277 -15.45 -18.12 6.14
N SER A 278 -15.75 -19.31 6.67
CA SER A 278 -17.09 -19.73 7.06
C SER A 278 -17.87 -18.57 7.70
N ASN A 279 -19.12 -18.39 7.30
CA ASN A 279 -20.08 -17.37 7.78
C ASN A 279 -20.34 -17.35 9.31
N ASN A 280 -19.62 -18.16 10.09
CA ASN A 280 -19.84 -18.34 11.52
C ASN A 280 -18.67 -17.76 12.31
N GLY A 281 -18.66 -16.44 12.55
CA GLY A 281 -17.71 -15.85 13.50
C GLY A 281 -17.64 -14.32 13.45
N ILE A 282 -18.68 -13.64 13.92
CA ILE A 282 -18.74 -12.16 14.05
C ILE A 282 -17.71 -11.59 15.07
N LEU A 283 -16.94 -12.43 15.79
CA LEU A 283 -16.14 -11.98 16.94
C LEU A 283 -14.68 -12.48 17.00
N SER A 284 -14.14 -13.15 15.97
CA SER A 284 -12.72 -13.57 15.98
C SER A 284 -11.99 -13.20 14.68
N ASN A 285 -11.71 -11.90 14.51
CA ASN A 285 -10.78 -11.39 13.48
C ASN A 285 -9.31 -11.49 13.94
N SER A 286 -9.06 -11.99 15.16
CA SER A 286 -7.73 -12.18 15.76
C SER A 286 -7.02 -13.37 15.10
N GLY A 287 -6.35 -13.13 13.97
CA GLY A 287 -5.44 -14.11 13.34
C GLY A 287 -5.43 -14.15 11.82
N LYS A 288 -6.24 -13.33 11.15
CA LYS A 288 -6.31 -13.32 9.69
C LYS A 288 -5.35 -12.29 9.11
N TYR A 289 -4.66 -12.66 8.04
CA TYR A 289 -3.74 -11.77 7.34
C TYR A 289 -4.51 -10.57 6.73
N PRO A 290 -4.07 -9.30 6.92
CA PRO A 290 -4.85 -8.13 6.52
C PRO A 290 -5.12 -8.04 5.01
N SER A 291 -6.39 -7.78 4.64
CA SER A 291 -6.84 -7.60 3.25
C SER A 291 -6.19 -6.40 2.57
N THR A 292 -5.82 -5.39 3.35
CA THR A 292 -5.14 -4.19 2.82
C THR A 292 -3.82 -4.53 2.11
N VAL A 293 -3.08 -5.54 2.58
CA VAL A 293 -1.80 -5.93 1.97
C VAL A 293 -2.03 -6.72 0.67
N PHE A 294 -3.11 -7.50 0.58
CA PHE A 294 -3.52 -8.14 -0.68
C PHE A 294 -4.01 -7.13 -1.72
N ILE A 295 -4.81 -6.15 -1.32
CA ILE A 295 -5.25 -5.08 -2.22
C ILE A 295 -4.06 -4.25 -2.70
N ALA A 296 -3.09 -3.99 -1.83
CA ALA A 296 -1.84 -3.34 -2.23
C ALA A 296 -1.12 -4.14 -3.34
N HIS A 297 -0.91 -5.44 -3.15
CA HIS A 297 -0.31 -6.31 -4.18
C HIS A 297 -1.11 -6.29 -5.49
N ALA A 298 -2.42 -6.47 -5.40
CA ALA A 298 -3.31 -6.43 -6.55
C ALA A 298 -3.28 -5.08 -7.28
N THR A 299 -3.05 -3.99 -6.55
CA THR A 299 -2.88 -2.65 -7.13
C THR A 299 -1.57 -2.55 -7.93
N LEU A 300 -0.46 -3.12 -7.47
CA LEU A 300 0.80 -3.13 -8.24
C LEU A 300 0.67 -3.95 -9.52
N VAL A 301 0.07 -5.14 -9.44
CA VAL A 301 -0.23 -5.96 -10.63
C VAL A 301 -1.08 -5.17 -11.63
N THR A 302 -2.09 -4.44 -11.12
CA THR A 302 -2.94 -3.58 -11.94
C THR A 302 -2.15 -2.45 -12.61
N TYR A 303 -1.20 -1.83 -11.92
CA TYR A 303 -0.30 -0.85 -12.52
C TYR A 303 0.55 -1.46 -13.64
N VAL A 304 1.15 -2.64 -13.45
CA VAL A 304 1.91 -3.31 -14.51
C VAL A 304 1.02 -3.57 -15.74
N TRP A 305 -0.20 -4.08 -15.55
CA TRP A 305 -1.16 -4.26 -16.65
C TRP A 305 -1.53 -2.95 -17.34
N ARG A 306 -1.81 -1.88 -16.58
CA ARG A 306 -2.10 -0.56 -17.15
C ARG A 306 -0.94 -0.02 -17.98
N ALA A 307 0.29 -0.29 -17.57
CA ALA A 307 1.47 0.08 -18.33
C ALA A 307 1.57 -0.71 -19.63
N LEU A 308 1.36 -2.03 -19.59
CA LEU A 308 1.37 -2.90 -20.77
C LEU A 308 0.31 -2.58 -21.81
N LEU A 309 -0.87 -2.15 -21.37
CA LEU A 309 -1.93 -1.80 -22.30
C LEU A 309 -1.77 -0.38 -22.88
N ARG A 310 -0.91 0.47 -22.31
CA ARG A 310 -0.69 1.85 -22.77
C ARG A 310 -0.30 1.96 -24.25
N PRO A 311 0.65 1.17 -24.79
CA PRO A 311 1.12 1.30 -26.17
C PRO A 311 0.17 0.72 -27.21
N ILE A 312 -0.90 0.02 -26.79
CA ILE A 312 -1.88 -0.61 -27.69
C ILE A 312 -2.71 0.45 -28.45
N VAL A 313 -2.83 1.66 -27.91
CA VAL A 313 -3.58 2.75 -28.55
C VAL A 313 -2.63 3.72 -29.23
N PRO A 314 -2.83 4.05 -30.52
CA PRO A 314 -2.14 5.16 -31.14
C PRO A 314 -2.56 6.46 -30.43
N SER A 315 -1.67 7.00 -29.62
CA SER A 315 -1.82 8.33 -29.01
C SER A 315 -0.96 9.34 -29.77
N ALA A 316 -1.30 10.63 -29.70
CA ALA A 316 -0.44 11.67 -30.27
C ALA A 316 0.91 11.69 -29.53
N ASP A 317 2.00 11.79 -30.29
CA ASP A 317 3.37 11.74 -29.77
C ASP A 317 3.51 12.73 -28.59
N PRO A 318 4.00 12.27 -27.42
CA PRO A 318 4.26 13.17 -26.31
C PRO A 318 5.34 14.18 -26.71
N PRO A 319 5.29 15.42 -26.21
CA PRO A 319 6.34 16.40 -26.48
C PRO A 319 7.69 15.86 -26.00
N LEU A 320 8.68 15.86 -26.90
CA LEU A 320 10.03 15.39 -26.62
C LEU A 320 10.66 16.19 -25.48
N ILE A 321 11.11 15.49 -24.44
CA ILE A 321 11.93 16.07 -23.37
C ILE A 321 13.32 15.46 -23.50
N ILE A 322 14.18 16.16 -24.26
CA ILE A 322 15.63 15.92 -24.43
C ILE A 322 15.96 14.69 -25.31
N ASP A 323 16.88 14.90 -26.27
CA ASP A 323 17.47 13.88 -27.14
C ASP A 323 18.36 12.92 -26.33
N ASP A 324 17.81 11.84 -25.77
CA ASP A 324 18.63 10.67 -25.37
C ASP A 324 18.81 9.78 -26.61
N GLN A 325 19.88 10.02 -27.38
CA GLN A 325 20.34 9.15 -28.46
C GLN A 325 20.87 7.83 -27.88
N LEU A 326 20.10 6.74 -27.92
CA LEU A 326 20.64 5.38 -27.74
C LEU A 326 19.90 4.34 -28.61
N ASP A 327 20.72 3.48 -29.23
CA ASP A 327 20.40 2.44 -30.20
C ASP A 327 19.38 1.39 -29.70
N GLY A 328 18.26 1.24 -30.42
CA GLY A 328 17.30 0.16 -30.23
C GLY A 328 17.45 -0.92 -31.31
N GLY A 329 18.14 -2.02 -30.99
CA GLY A 329 18.11 -3.23 -31.80
C GLY A 329 16.77 -3.96 -31.63
N LEU A 330 16.12 -4.30 -32.75
CA LEU A 330 14.82 -4.99 -32.77
C LEU A 330 14.99 -6.51 -32.60
N VAL A 331 14.17 -7.12 -31.73
CA VAL A 331 13.99 -8.58 -31.62
C VAL A 331 12.48 -8.86 -31.50
N SER A 332 11.96 -9.77 -32.33
CA SER A 332 10.55 -10.23 -32.35
C SER A 332 10.32 -11.43 -31.44
N MET A 333 9.10 -11.59 -30.92
CA MET A 333 8.74 -12.61 -29.93
C MET A 333 7.26 -13.03 -30.07
N GLU A 334 6.97 -14.33 -29.97
CA GLU A 334 5.61 -14.90 -30.00
C GLU A 334 5.16 -15.37 -28.61
N LEU A 335 3.87 -15.22 -28.30
CA LEU A 335 3.27 -15.49 -26.98
C LEU A 335 2.33 -16.71 -27.02
N PRO A 336 2.47 -17.70 -26.13
CA PRO A 336 1.48 -18.76 -25.96
C PRO A 336 0.24 -18.30 -25.17
N SER A 337 -0.84 -19.07 -25.30
CA SER A 337 -2.13 -18.81 -24.65
C SER A 337 -2.13 -19.16 -23.16
N LEU A 338 -2.59 -18.23 -22.32
CA LEU A 338 -2.61 -18.34 -20.87
C LEU A 338 -3.82 -19.13 -20.35
N ASN A 339 -3.55 -20.14 -19.51
CA ASN A 339 -4.57 -20.87 -18.73
C ASN A 339 -4.64 -20.28 -17.32
N ALA A 340 -5.70 -19.51 -17.03
CA ALA A 340 -5.99 -19.01 -15.69
C ALA A 340 -7.00 -19.93 -15.00
N GLN A 341 -6.51 -20.92 -14.26
CA GLN A 341 -7.38 -21.77 -13.42
C GLN A 341 -7.45 -21.26 -11.97
N ASP A 342 -6.46 -20.50 -11.51
CA ASP A 342 -6.39 -19.97 -10.14
C ASP A 342 -6.30 -18.42 -10.11
N LEU A 343 -7.06 -17.81 -9.20
CA LEU A 343 -7.29 -16.34 -9.07
C LEU A 343 -6.01 -15.49 -8.88
N TRP A 344 -4.85 -16.13 -8.69
CA TRP A 344 -3.58 -15.53 -8.28
C TRP A 344 -2.37 -15.98 -9.10
N ASP A 345 -2.55 -16.89 -10.06
CA ASP A 345 -1.47 -17.27 -10.97
C ASP A 345 -1.30 -16.12 -11.97
N LEU A 346 -0.34 -15.24 -11.67
CA LEU A 346 0.12 -14.24 -12.62
C LEU A 346 0.67 -14.96 -13.86
N PRO A 347 0.50 -14.39 -15.06
CA PRO A 347 0.97 -15.04 -16.28
C PRO A 347 2.47 -15.34 -16.19
N ASP A 348 2.83 -16.60 -16.44
CA ASP A 348 4.22 -16.96 -16.63
C ASP A 348 4.66 -16.45 -18.01
N LEU A 349 5.41 -15.36 -18.01
CA LEU A 349 5.98 -14.79 -19.22
C LEU A 349 7.29 -15.51 -19.62
N THR A 350 7.75 -16.53 -18.89
CA THR A 350 9.03 -17.21 -19.21
C THR A 350 8.93 -18.18 -20.41
N GLU A 351 7.73 -18.58 -20.83
CA GLU A 351 7.51 -19.35 -22.07
C GLU A 351 7.57 -18.50 -23.36
N LEU A 352 8.01 -17.25 -23.24
CA LEU A 352 8.34 -16.34 -24.32
C LEU A 352 9.63 -16.76 -25.05
N GLU A 353 9.58 -17.83 -25.83
CA GLU A 353 10.71 -18.23 -26.68
C GLU A 353 10.84 -17.31 -27.92
N PRO A 354 12.06 -16.87 -28.27
CA PRO A 354 12.30 -16.14 -29.51
C PRO A 354 12.21 -17.10 -30.72
N SER A 355 11.11 -17.06 -31.46
CA SER A 355 11.01 -17.71 -32.77
C SER A 355 11.67 -16.82 -33.84
N LEU A 356 12.76 -17.31 -34.43
CA LEU A 356 13.35 -16.79 -35.68
C LEU A 356 12.45 -17.18 -36.86
N GLU A 357 11.23 -16.67 -36.92
CA GLU A 357 10.39 -16.84 -38.10
C GLU A 357 10.44 -15.58 -38.97
N ASN A 358 11.07 -15.75 -40.13
CA ASN A 358 10.91 -14.87 -41.28
C ASN A 358 9.46 -15.01 -41.82
N THR A 359 8.47 -14.54 -41.07
CA THR A 359 7.13 -14.32 -41.60
C THR A 359 7.07 -12.91 -42.14
N THR A 360 6.75 -12.80 -43.43
CA THR A 360 6.62 -11.54 -44.17
C THR A 360 5.44 -10.67 -43.71
N ASP A 361 4.76 -11.03 -42.62
CA ASP A 361 3.54 -10.39 -42.09
C ASP A 361 3.68 -10.03 -40.60
N GLY A 362 4.58 -9.10 -40.27
CA GLY A 362 4.74 -8.60 -38.89
C GLY A 362 3.48 -7.96 -38.27
N SER A 363 2.46 -7.63 -39.09
CA SER A 363 1.17 -7.11 -38.62
C SER A 363 0.33 -8.18 -37.90
N ALA A 364 0.34 -9.44 -38.38
CA ALA A 364 -0.51 -10.49 -37.82
C ALA A 364 0.00 -10.97 -36.46
N ALA A 365 1.32 -11.03 -36.28
CA ALA A 365 1.94 -11.35 -34.99
C ALA A 365 1.67 -10.26 -33.95
N HIS A 366 1.77 -8.98 -34.34
CA HIS A 366 1.45 -7.84 -33.47
C HIS A 366 -0.01 -7.86 -33.00
N ASP A 367 -0.95 -8.12 -33.90
CA ASP A 367 -2.38 -8.23 -33.57
C ASP A 367 -2.66 -9.40 -32.60
N GLY A 368 -1.93 -10.52 -32.72
CA GLY A 368 -2.01 -11.64 -31.79
C GLY A 368 -1.53 -11.30 -30.37
N ILE A 369 -0.40 -10.59 -30.26
CA ILE A 369 0.15 -10.11 -28.98
C ILE A 369 -0.85 -9.18 -28.28
N VAL A 370 -1.42 -8.23 -29.02
CA VAL A 370 -2.41 -7.28 -28.50
C VAL A 370 -3.66 -8.01 -27.97
N GLN A 371 -4.15 -9.01 -28.70
CA GLN A 371 -5.30 -9.80 -28.27
C GLN A 371 -5.01 -10.60 -27.00
N ASN A 372 -3.83 -11.23 -26.91
CA ASN A 372 -3.41 -11.98 -25.72
C ASN A 372 -3.27 -11.09 -24.49
N LEU A 373 -2.63 -9.91 -24.63
CA LEU A 373 -2.51 -8.94 -23.53
C LEU A 373 -3.88 -8.44 -23.07
N HIS A 374 -4.78 -8.13 -24.00
CA HIS A 374 -6.13 -7.71 -23.68
C HIS A 374 -6.90 -8.81 -22.92
N GLN A 375 -6.87 -10.05 -23.41
CA GLN A 375 -7.53 -11.18 -22.76
C GLN A 375 -7.02 -11.41 -21.33
N SER A 376 -5.71 -11.39 -21.12
CA SER A 376 -5.10 -11.60 -19.81
C SER A 376 -5.43 -10.49 -18.83
N SER A 377 -5.37 -9.23 -19.29
CA SER A 377 -5.79 -8.09 -18.47
C SER A 377 -7.29 -8.14 -18.11
N PHE A 378 -8.13 -8.64 -19.03
CA PHE A 378 -9.55 -8.85 -18.79
C PHE A 378 -9.81 -9.94 -17.73
N ILE A 379 -9.07 -11.06 -17.79
CA ILE A 379 -9.13 -12.11 -16.76
C ILE A 379 -8.73 -11.52 -15.40
N TRP A 380 -7.63 -10.77 -15.34
CA TRP A 380 -7.20 -10.10 -14.12
C TRP A 380 -8.28 -9.16 -13.56
N ALA A 381 -8.89 -8.33 -14.41
CA ALA A 381 -9.98 -7.43 -14.02
C ALA A 381 -11.20 -8.19 -13.49
N THR A 382 -11.58 -9.32 -14.10
CA THR A 382 -12.66 -10.17 -13.58
C THR A 382 -12.34 -10.75 -12.21
N SER A 383 -11.10 -11.17 -11.97
CA SER A 383 -10.62 -11.63 -10.66
C SER A 383 -10.65 -10.51 -9.63
N LEU A 384 -10.28 -9.27 -10.00
CA LEU A 384 -10.37 -8.10 -9.11
C LEU A 384 -11.82 -7.77 -8.76
N ALA A 385 -12.73 -7.80 -9.73
CA ALA A 385 -14.15 -7.54 -9.49
C ALA A 385 -14.72 -8.57 -8.50
N SER A 386 -14.42 -9.85 -8.71
CA SER A 386 -14.79 -10.94 -7.79
C SER A 386 -14.17 -10.73 -6.40
N LEU A 387 -12.90 -10.33 -6.33
CA LEU A 387 -12.20 -10.04 -5.09
C LEU A 387 -12.90 -8.94 -4.27
N VAL A 388 -13.31 -7.85 -4.92
CA VAL A 388 -14.00 -6.74 -4.26
C VAL A 388 -15.42 -7.11 -3.87
N GLU A 389 -16.13 -7.87 -4.70
CA GLU A 389 -17.48 -8.38 -4.44
C GLU A 389 -17.53 -9.30 -3.20
N HIS A 390 -16.52 -10.16 -3.03
CA HIS A 390 -16.45 -11.11 -1.92
C HIS A 390 -15.78 -10.54 -0.66
N LEU A 391 -15.45 -9.25 -0.64
CA LEU A 391 -14.83 -8.60 0.51
C LEU A 391 -15.89 -8.40 1.62
N PRO A 392 -15.80 -9.10 2.76
CA PRO A 392 -16.83 -9.03 3.79
C PRO A 392 -16.88 -7.62 4.42
N PRO A 393 -18.07 -7.07 4.71
CA PRO A 393 -18.21 -5.74 5.29
C PRO A 393 -17.44 -5.54 6.60
N ALA A 394 -17.30 -6.62 7.36
CA ALA A 394 -16.54 -6.63 8.60
C ALA A 394 -15.07 -6.25 8.41
N ARG A 395 -14.49 -6.35 7.20
CA ARG A 395 -13.07 -6.05 6.92
C ARG A 395 -12.83 -4.67 6.34
N PHE A 396 -13.87 -3.86 6.09
CA PHE A 396 -13.67 -2.50 5.55
C PHE A 396 -12.83 -1.60 6.46
N HIS A 397 -12.80 -1.87 7.76
CA HIS A 397 -11.98 -1.14 8.72
C HIS A 397 -10.47 -1.34 8.49
N GLU A 398 -10.05 -2.38 7.76
CA GLU A 398 -8.63 -2.65 7.46
C GLU A 398 -8.05 -1.67 6.42
N PHE A 399 -8.91 -0.96 5.67
CA PHE A 399 -8.53 0.01 4.63
C PHE A 399 -8.41 1.44 5.18
N TRP A 400 -7.94 1.58 6.42
CA TRP A 400 -7.81 2.89 7.07
C TRP A 400 -6.63 3.72 6.56
N TYR A 401 -5.66 3.10 5.87
CA TYR A 401 -4.60 3.81 5.16
C TYR A 401 -5.18 4.85 4.22
N SER A 402 -4.64 6.07 4.25
CA SER A 402 -5.15 7.18 3.44
C SER A 402 -5.11 6.93 1.93
N TRP A 403 -4.25 6.02 1.48
CA TRP A 403 -4.04 5.69 0.07
C TRP A 403 -4.86 4.46 -0.39
N SER A 404 -5.52 3.73 0.52
CA SER A 404 -6.34 2.55 0.19
C SER A 404 -7.50 2.87 -0.75
N ASN A 405 -8.12 4.05 -0.59
CA ASN A 405 -9.20 4.51 -1.46
C ASN A 405 -8.71 4.70 -2.91
N ILE A 406 -7.46 5.12 -3.08
CA ILE A 406 -6.86 5.29 -4.40
C ILE A 406 -6.61 3.92 -5.03
N CYS A 407 -6.22 2.90 -4.26
CA CYS A 407 -6.12 1.52 -4.76
C CYS A 407 -7.43 1.03 -5.38
N PHE A 408 -8.57 1.23 -4.71
CA PHE A 408 -9.88 0.86 -5.27
C PHE A 408 -10.23 1.66 -6.54
N ALA A 409 -9.90 2.96 -6.57
CA ALA A 409 -10.09 3.78 -7.76
C ALA A 409 -9.21 3.32 -8.93
N VAL A 410 -7.96 2.93 -8.67
CA VAL A 410 -7.04 2.38 -9.68
C VAL A 410 -7.56 1.07 -10.24
N ILE A 411 -8.01 0.15 -9.37
CA ILE A 411 -8.64 -1.11 -9.74
C ILE A 411 -9.86 -0.85 -10.64
N SER A 412 -10.80 0.00 -10.22
CA SER A 412 -11.98 0.34 -11.02
C SER A 412 -11.62 1.01 -12.35
N SER A 413 -10.58 1.84 -12.38
CA SER A 413 -10.15 2.50 -13.60
C SER A 413 -9.49 1.56 -14.61
N LEU A 414 -9.06 0.36 -14.22
CA LEU A 414 -8.55 -0.67 -15.14
C LEU A 414 -9.68 -1.13 -16.08
N ASP A 415 -10.90 -1.31 -15.57
CA ASP A 415 -12.05 -1.74 -16.39
C ASP A 415 -12.33 -0.77 -17.54
N MET A 416 -12.18 0.54 -17.28
CA MET A 416 -12.31 1.58 -18.30
C MET A 416 -11.19 1.50 -19.34
N VAL A 417 -9.95 1.24 -18.91
CA VAL A 417 -8.80 1.07 -19.82
C VAL A 417 -9.04 -0.15 -20.73
N ILE A 418 -9.42 -1.29 -20.18
CA ILE A 418 -9.72 -2.51 -20.94
C ILE A 418 -10.87 -2.29 -21.94
N LEU A 419 -11.91 -1.55 -21.55
CA LEU A 419 -13.01 -1.21 -22.46
C LEU A 419 -12.53 -0.35 -23.63
N VAL A 420 -11.81 0.74 -23.35
CA VAL A 420 -11.33 1.68 -24.37
C VAL A 420 -10.35 1.01 -25.33
N GLN A 421 -9.53 0.09 -24.82
CA GLN A 421 -8.45 -0.57 -25.56
C GLN A 421 -8.84 -1.95 -26.10
N SER A 422 -10.14 -2.21 -26.25
CA SER A 422 -10.63 -3.49 -26.76
C SER A 422 -10.29 -3.69 -28.24
N PRO A 423 -9.61 -4.79 -28.63
CA PRO A 423 -9.20 -5.02 -30.02
C PRO A 423 -10.38 -5.35 -30.94
N THR A 424 -11.49 -5.86 -30.39
CA THR A 424 -12.70 -6.22 -31.15
C THR A 424 -13.96 -5.67 -30.49
N VAL A 425 -15.02 -5.49 -31.29
CA VAL A 425 -16.33 -5.06 -30.79
C VAL A 425 -16.90 -6.06 -29.77
N GLU A 426 -16.66 -7.35 -29.96
CA GLU A 426 -17.09 -8.40 -29.03
C GLU A 426 -16.37 -8.29 -27.67
N ALA A 427 -15.06 -8.05 -27.70
CA ALA A 427 -14.27 -7.82 -26.48
C ALA A 427 -14.75 -6.55 -25.74
N ALA A 428 -15.05 -5.48 -26.48
CA ALA A 428 -15.61 -4.26 -25.91
C ALA A 428 -16.97 -4.49 -25.25
N VAL A 429 -17.84 -5.31 -25.86
CA VAL A 429 -19.14 -5.68 -25.28
C VAL A 429 -18.96 -6.48 -23.98
N LYS A 430 -17.96 -7.37 -23.91
CA LYS A 430 -17.63 -8.12 -22.67
C LYS A 430 -17.09 -7.19 -21.59
N ALA A 431 -16.10 -6.35 -21.90
CA ALA A 431 -15.53 -5.36 -20.98
C ALA A 431 -16.60 -4.39 -20.44
N LYS A 432 -17.53 -3.95 -21.28
CA LYS A 432 -18.66 -3.09 -20.88
C LYS A 432 -19.56 -3.73 -19.81
N ARG A 433 -19.59 -5.06 -19.69
CA ARG A 433 -20.38 -5.74 -18.65
C ARG A 433 -19.76 -5.58 -17.26
N LEU A 434 -18.44 -5.47 -17.16
CA LEU A 434 -17.74 -5.21 -15.88
C LEU A 434 -18.13 -3.86 -15.28
N LEU A 435 -18.38 -2.86 -16.13
CA LEU A 435 -18.79 -1.52 -15.71
C LEU A 435 -20.27 -1.37 -15.34
N LYS A 436 -21.10 -2.41 -15.55
CA LYS A 436 -22.52 -2.32 -15.19
C LYS A 436 -22.72 -2.60 -13.70
N PRO A 437 -23.36 -1.69 -12.95
CA PRO A 437 -23.74 -1.98 -11.58
C PRO A 437 -24.81 -3.09 -11.59
N GLY A 438 -24.41 -4.30 -11.20
CA GLY A 438 -25.28 -5.49 -11.25
C GLY A 438 -24.57 -6.84 -11.24
N VAL A 439 -23.23 -6.87 -11.26
CA VAL A 439 -22.40 -8.06 -10.96
C VAL A 439 -21.57 -7.81 -9.68
N MET A 440 -22.01 -6.85 -8.86
CA MET A 440 -21.40 -6.50 -7.56
C MET A 440 -22.52 -6.32 -6.53
N SER A 441 -23.51 -7.21 -6.51
CA SER A 441 -24.69 -7.14 -5.63
C SER A 441 -24.80 -8.36 -4.72
#